data_AF-A0A963TYB7-F1
#
_entry.id   AF-A0A963TYB7-F1
#
_cell.length_a   1.000
_cell.length_b   1.000
_cell.length_c   1.000
_cell.angle_alpha   90.00
_cell.angle_beta   90.00
_cell.angle_gamma   90.00
#
_symmetry.space_group_name_H-M   'P 1'
#
loop_
_entity.id
_entity.type
_entity.pdbx_description
1 polymer ?
#
loop_
_entity_poly.entity_id
_entity_poly.type
_entity_poly.pdbx_seq_one_letter_code
_entity_poly.pdbx_strand_id
1 'polypeptide(L)'
;MADDSQFTRLGLFDARVPRYTSYPTAPQFAGGADPETHRAWISAIPEGSAISLYLHVPFCRRLCWFCACRTQGTSSDDPVRAYVAVLTAELALLKAALPAGVVLSRLHWGGGTPTLLQPDLIGALARAIFDVVPLGPGAEFSVEIDPNEVDAARLDALAEAGMNRASIGVQDFDPAIQKTIGREQSFEVTEEATEGLRARGIRSLNADILFGLPHQSNERIARSVRKLLSLRPDRVALYGYAHVPWMARRQMMIPSDALPRPSERLKLFEVARDLFLADGYREIGIDHFALPEDGLARAADSGRLRRNFQGYTDDQAETLIGVGASSISRFPQGYSQNSASTSTHTKAIRDGAFSTARGHVFSQDDKLRGRIIEALMCDFRVSNDELMARFDVGAPGIEALCATARATFGDMVEIGPEGFAIPERARPLTRMIARTFDAYDQSKARHSQAV
;
A
#
# COMPACT_ATOMS: atom_id res chain seq x y z
N MET A 1 31.03 1.41 -0.42
CA MET A 1 32.14 2.01 0.38
C MET A 1 32.12 3.54 0.38
N ALA A 2 32.22 4.23 -0.76
CA ALA A 2 32.13 5.70 -0.78
C ALA A 2 30.72 6.22 -0.40
N ASP A 3 29.68 5.61 -0.98
CA ASP A 3 28.28 5.97 -0.70
C ASP A 3 27.87 5.63 0.74
N ASP A 4 28.31 4.50 1.31
CA ASP A 4 28.01 4.13 2.70
C ASP A 4 28.50 5.18 3.70
N SER A 5 29.67 5.77 3.45
CA SER A 5 30.21 6.86 4.27
C SER A 5 29.36 8.14 4.16
N GLN A 6 28.83 8.43 2.98
CA GLN A 6 27.94 9.57 2.77
C GLN A 6 26.55 9.34 3.38
N PHE A 7 25.96 8.16 3.21
CA PHE A 7 24.69 7.78 3.83
C PHE A 7 24.77 7.79 5.35
N THR A 8 25.89 7.34 5.92
CA THR A 8 26.14 7.44 7.36
C THR A 8 26.17 8.90 7.81
N ARG A 9 26.92 9.77 7.11
CA ARG A 9 26.97 11.20 7.43
C ARG A 9 25.62 11.91 7.32
N LEU A 10 24.79 11.50 6.37
CA LEU A 10 23.44 12.03 6.17
C LEU A 10 22.40 11.41 7.11
N GLY A 11 22.78 10.44 7.94
CA GLY A 11 21.93 9.85 8.98
C GLY A 11 20.94 8.81 8.47
N LEU A 12 21.14 8.21 7.29
CA LEU A 12 20.22 7.22 6.71
C LEU A 12 19.92 6.06 7.66
N PHE A 13 20.94 5.59 8.38
CA PHE A 13 20.86 4.42 9.23
C PHE A 13 20.20 4.69 10.59
N ASP A 14 20.03 5.96 10.97
CA ASP A 14 19.42 6.37 12.24
C ASP A 14 18.05 7.02 12.07
N ALA A 15 17.77 7.52 10.86
CA ALA A 15 16.57 8.26 10.56
C ALA A 15 15.29 7.42 10.74
N ARG A 16 14.26 8.05 11.29
CA ARG A 16 12.90 7.52 11.40
C ARG A 16 11.95 8.46 10.68
N VAL A 17 11.48 8.03 9.52
CA VAL A 17 10.72 8.87 8.59
C VAL A 17 9.42 8.18 8.17
N PRO A 18 8.37 8.95 7.86
CA PRO A 18 7.14 8.37 7.33
C PRO A 18 7.38 7.53 6.08
N ARG A 19 6.52 6.52 5.87
CA ARG A 19 6.47 5.75 4.63
C ARG A 19 5.85 6.52 3.46
N TYR A 20 5.25 7.68 3.74
CA TYR A 20 4.51 8.52 2.79
C TYR A 20 3.55 7.74 1.88
N THR A 21 2.80 6.79 2.45
CA THR A 21 1.65 6.14 1.78
C THR A 21 0.52 7.12 1.52
N SER A 22 0.54 8.24 2.25
CA SER A 22 -0.26 9.42 2.01
C SER A 22 0.48 10.65 2.50
N TYR A 23 0.08 11.81 1.99
CA TYR A 23 0.35 13.10 2.61
C TYR A 23 -0.97 13.91 2.70
N PRO A 24 -1.30 14.50 3.86
CA PRO A 24 -0.66 14.27 5.16
C PRO A 24 -0.74 12.80 5.60
N THR A 25 0.15 12.42 6.50
CA THR A 25 0.23 11.05 7.01
C THR A 25 -0.94 10.73 7.95
N ALA A 26 -1.36 9.46 8.07
CA ALA A 26 -2.49 9.04 8.91
C ALA A 26 -2.46 9.50 10.39
N PRO A 27 -1.31 9.70 11.06
CA PRO A 27 -1.28 10.33 12.39
C PRO A 27 -1.84 11.75 12.43
N GLN A 28 -1.84 12.47 11.31
CA GLN A 28 -2.40 13.82 11.19
C GLN A 28 -3.91 13.83 10.99
N PHE A 29 -4.57 12.66 10.98
CA PHE A 29 -6.03 12.58 10.93
C PHE A 29 -6.60 12.97 12.30
N ALA A 30 -6.62 14.28 12.55
CA ALA A 30 -6.91 14.91 13.84
C ALA A 30 -8.35 15.46 13.94
N GLY A 31 -9.25 14.95 13.10
CA GLY A 31 -10.63 15.45 12.98
C GLY A 31 -10.80 16.31 11.73
N GLY A 32 -12.04 16.51 11.29
CA GLY A 32 -12.36 17.24 10.06
C GLY A 32 -13.09 16.40 9.00
N ALA A 33 -13.20 15.09 9.21
CA ALA A 33 -14.20 14.27 8.52
C ALA A 33 -14.92 13.38 9.56
N ASP A 34 -16.23 13.54 9.62
CA ASP A 34 -17.17 12.72 10.39
C ASP A 34 -18.08 11.94 9.41
N PRO A 35 -19.06 11.14 9.90
CA PRO A 35 -19.92 10.36 9.01
C PRO A 35 -20.70 11.20 7.99
N GLU A 36 -21.16 12.40 8.36
CA GLU A 36 -21.92 13.28 7.47
C GLU A 36 -21.02 13.94 6.43
N THR A 37 -19.82 14.38 6.82
CA THR A 37 -18.81 14.90 5.90
C THR A 37 -18.39 13.82 4.89
N HIS A 38 -18.19 12.58 5.34
CA HIS A 38 -17.88 11.46 4.45
C HIS A 38 -19.01 11.20 3.45
N ARG A 39 -20.28 11.17 3.91
CA ARG A 39 -21.44 11.05 3.03
C ARG A 39 -21.50 12.19 2.02
N ALA A 40 -21.29 13.44 2.47
CA ALA A 40 -21.31 14.61 1.61
C ALA A 40 -20.20 14.56 0.54
N TRP A 41 -19.01 14.07 0.88
CA TRP A 41 -17.93 13.87 -0.10
C TRP A 41 -18.22 12.76 -1.10
N ILE A 42 -18.88 11.67 -0.71
CA ILE A 42 -19.39 10.66 -1.65
C ILE A 42 -20.40 11.30 -2.62
N SER A 43 -21.37 12.05 -2.11
CA SER A 43 -22.39 12.68 -2.96
C SER A 43 -21.85 13.80 -3.85
N ALA A 44 -20.66 14.32 -3.55
CA ALA A 44 -19.96 15.31 -4.37
C ALA A 44 -19.09 14.68 -5.48
N ILE A 45 -19.03 13.35 -5.58
CA ILE A 45 -18.35 12.68 -6.70
C ILE A 45 -19.05 13.07 -8.01
N PRO A 46 -18.31 13.38 -9.09
CA PRO A 46 -18.96 13.71 -10.36
C PRO A 46 -19.77 12.52 -10.92
N GLU A 47 -20.97 12.80 -11.42
CA GLU A 47 -21.81 11.81 -12.09
C GLU A 47 -21.07 11.19 -13.28
N GLY A 48 -21.19 9.88 -13.47
CA GLY A 48 -20.52 9.18 -14.58
C GLY A 48 -18.99 9.03 -14.45
N SER A 49 -18.38 9.43 -13.33
CA SER A 49 -16.94 9.30 -13.13
C SER A 49 -16.49 7.89 -12.72
N ALA A 50 -15.18 7.66 -12.75
CA ALA A 50 -14.58 6.41 -12.30
C ALA A 50 -13.90 6.59 -10.92
N ILE A 51 -14.06 5.60 -10.04
CA ILE A 51 -13.47 5.58 -8.70
C ILE A 51 -12.69 4.30 -8.45
N SER A 52 -11.78 4.37 -7.47
CA SER A 52 -11.19 3.21 -6.81
C SER A 52 -12.07 2.77 -5.62
N LEU A 53 -12.24 1.46 -5.41
CA LEU A 53 -12.86 0.90 -4.20
C LEU A 53 -11.90 -0.07 -3.50
N TYR A 54 -11.62 0.22 -2.23
CA TYR A 54 -10.90 -0.68 -1.34
C TYR A 54 -11.88 -1.32 -0.36
N LEU A 55 -11.87 -2.65 -0.26
CA LEU A 55 -12.65 -3.41 0.71
C LEU A 55 -11.72 -4.11 1.70
N HIS A 56 -11.98 -3.91 2.99
CA HIS A 56 -11.16 -4.48 4.06
C HIS A 56 -11.81 -5.68 4.74
N VAL A 57 -11.16 -6.84 4.65
CA VAL A 57 -11.51 -8.08 5.38
C VAL A 57 -10.51 -8.27 6.53
N PRO A 58 -10.84 -7.90 7.79
CA PRO A 58 -9.87 -7.79 8.87
C PRO A 58 -9.54 -9.12 9.56
N PHE A 59 -9.81 -10.28 8.95
CA PHE A 59 -9.69 -11.59 9.61
C PHE A 59 -8.53 -12.41 9.08
N CYS A 60 -7.85 -13.12 9.98
CA CYS A 60 -6.85 -14.14 9.65
C CYS A 60 -7.07 -15.37 10.54
N ARG A 61 -6.81 -16.59 10.01
CA ARG A 61 -6.73 -17.79 10.88
C ARG A 61 -5.57 -17.73 11.84
N ARG A 62 -4.42 -17.26 11.34
CA ARG A 62 -3.17 -17.13 12.08
C ARG A 62 -2.65 -15.72 11.97
N LEU A 63 -2.21 -15.17 13.10
CA LEU A 63 -1.68 -13.81 13.13
C LEU A 63 -0.15 -13.88 13.07
N CYS A 64 0.39 -13.54 11.90
CA CYS A 64 1.84 -13.46 11.70
C CYS A 64 2.46 -12.41 12.62
N TRP A 65 3.58 -12.72 13.28
CA TRP A 65 4.18 -11.84 14.28
C TRP A 65 4.80 -10.59 13.68
N PHE A 66 5.22 -10.62 12.40
CA PHE A 66 5.75 -9.46 11.69
C PHE A 66 4.65 -8.45 11.29
N CYS A 67 3.38 -8.88 11.23
CA CYS A 67 2.31 -8.11 10.61
C CYS A 67 1.93 -6.88 11.45
N ALA A 68 1.93 -5.71 10.81
CA ALA A 68 1.46 -4.44 11.38
C ALA A 68 0.07 -4.03 10.87
N CYS A 69 -0.53 -4.83 9.98
CA CYS A 69 -1.85 -4.56 9.41
C CYS A 69 -2.95 -4.65 10.47
N ARG A 70 -4.07 -3.99 10.22
CA ARG A 70 -5.26 -4.13 11.07
C ARG A 70 -5.88 -5.51 10.83
N THR A 71 -5.67 -6.41 11.79
CA THR A 71 -6.13 -7.80 11.70
C THR A 71 -6.66 -8.31 13.04
N GLN A 72 -7.55 -9.28 12.96
CA GLN A 72 -8.16 -10.00 14.06
C GLN A 72 -8.08 -11.51 13.78
N GLY A 73 -7.64 -12.27 14.79
CA GLY A 73 -7.61 -13.73 14.71
C GLY A 73 -9.02 -14.30 14.83
N THR A 74 -9.34 -15.31 14.03
CA THR A 74 -10.57 -16.10 14.17
C THR A 74 -10.31 -17.57 13.91
N SER A 75 -10.92 -18.45 14.71
CA SER A 75 -10.86 -19.91 14.55
C SER A 75 -12.10 -20.49 13.86
N SER A 76 -13.17 -19.71 13.70
CA SER A 76 -14.40 -20.12 13.02
C SER A 76 -14.81 -19.15 11.93
N ASP A 77 -15.78 -19.57 11.11
CA ASP A 77 -16.28 -18.79 9.97
C ASP A 77 -17.41 -17.83 10.36
N ASP A 78 -18.05 -18.02 11.52
CA ASP A 78 -19.19 -17.21 11.94
C ASP A 78 -18.87 -15.71 12.04
N PRO A 79 -17.73 -15.27 12.61
CA PRO A 79 -17.37 -13.85 12.63
C PRO A 79 -17.18 -13.28 11.23
N VAL A 80 -16.67 -14.10 10.30
CA VAL A 80 -16.43 -13.71 8.91
C VAL A 80 -17.77 -13.54 8.18
N ARG A 81 -18.67 -14.53 8.30
CA ARG A 81 -20.04 -14.48 7.75
C ARG A 81 -20.82 -13.28 8.29
N ALA A 82 -20.78 -13.05 9.59
CA ALA A 82 -21.45 -11.92 10.23
C ALA A 82 -20.90 -10.58 9.71
N TYR A 83 -19.59 -10.49 9.45
CA TYR A 83 -18.99 -9.27 8.93
C TYR A 83 -19.30 -9.02 7.46
N VAL A 84 -19.46 -10.05 6.62
CA VAL A 84 -19.94 -9.88 5.24
C VAL A 84 -21.34 -9.26 5.20
N ALA A 85 -22.21 -9.60 6.16
CA ALA A 85 -23.50 -8.94 6.30
C ALA A 85 -23.36 -7.45 6.66
N VAL A 86 -22.37 -7.09 7.48
CA VAL A 86 -22.05 -5.69 7.80
C VAL A 86 -21.55 -4.95 6.56
N LEU A 87 -20.61 -5.54 5.80
CA LEU A 87 -20.13 -4.95 4.55
C LEU A 87 -21.26 -4.74 3.55
N THR A 88 -22.19 -5.69 3.44
CA THR A 88 -23.36 -5.58 2.56
C THR A 88 -24.27 -4.41 2.99
N ALA A 89 -24.47 -4.21 4.29
CA ALA A 89 -25.22 -3.07 4.80
C ALA A 89 -24.49 -1.73 4.58
N GLU A 90 -23.17 -1.69 4.73
CA GLU A 90 -22.37 -0.50 4.41
C GLU A 90 -22.43 -0.15 2.92
N LEU A 91 -22.38 -1.16 2.04
CA LEU A 91 -22.57 -1.00 0.60
C LEU A 91 -23.95 -0.41 0.27
N ALA A 92 -25.00 -0.76 1.00
CA ALA A 92 -26.32 -0.13 0.84
C ALA A 92 -26.32 1.36 1.24
N LEU A 93 -25.58 1.74 2.29
CA LEU A 93 -25.39 3.15 2.64
C LEU A 93 -24.62 3.91 1.55
N LEU A 94 -23.59 3.26 0.98
CA LEU A 94 -22.84 3.80 -0.15
C LEU A 94 -23.75 4.00 -1.37
N LYS A 95 -24.56 3.01 -1.74
CA LYS A 95 -25.52 3.09 -2.86
C LYS A 95 -26.47 4.27 -2.73
N ALA A 96 -26.93 4.57 -1.52
CA ALA A 96 -27.83 5.69 -1.26
C ALA A 96 -27.16 7.06 -1.40
N ALA A 97 -25.83 7.14 -1.27
CA ALA A 97 -25.07 8.39 -1.35
C ALA A 97 -24.34 8.58 -2.68
N LEU A 98 -24.06 7.49 -3.41
CA LEU A 98 -23.25 7.48 -4.61
C LEU A 98 -24.03 8.05 -5.81
N PRO A 99 -23.46 9.01 -6.55
CA PRO A 99 -24.07 9.56 -7.76
C PRO A 99 -24.26 8.52 -8.86
N ALA A 100 -25.22 8.77 -9.74
CA ALA A 100 -25.54 7.88 -10.84
C ALA A 100 -24.37 7.71 -11.82
N GLY A 101 -24.33 6.55 -12.49
CA GLY A 101 -23.35 6.28 -13.54
C GLY A 101 -21.89 6.13 -13.07
N VAL A 102 -21.59 6.25 -11.78
CA VAL A 102 -20.23 6.01 -11.27
C VAL A 102 -19.85 4.55 -11.49
N VAL A 103 -18.61 4.32 -11.95
CA VAL A 103 -18.04 2.99 -12.20
C VAL A 103 -16.73 2.79 -11.45
N LEU A 104 -16.33 1.53 -11.26
CA LEU A 104 -15.02 1.20 -10.70
C LEU A 104 -13.95 1.20 -11.79
N SER A 105 -12.86 1.98 -11.62
CA SER A 105 -11.61 1.73 -12.34
C SER A 105 -10.74 0.69 -11.62
N ARG A 106 -10.89 0.59 -10.29
CA ARG A 106 -10.21 -0.39 -9.45
C ARG A 106 -11.14 -0.94 -8.38
N LEU A 107 -11.04 -2.24 -8.16
CA LEU A 107 -11.53 -2.93 -6.97
C LEU A 107 -10.36 -3.65 -6.32
N HIS A 108 -10.15 -3.43 -5.03
CA HIS A 108 -9.12 -4.14 -4.28
C HIS A 108 -9.71 -4.70 -2.98
N TRP A 109 -9.64 -6.01 -2.80
CA TRP A 109 -9.92 -6.64 -1.51
C TRP A 109 -8.61 -6.92 -0.80
N GLY A 110 -8.45 -6.33 0.39
CA GLY A 110 -7.25 -6.51 1.20
C GLY A 110 -7.55 -6.60 2.69
N GLY A 111 -6.50 -6.54 3.50
CA GLY A 111 -6.59 -6.34 4.94
C GLY A 111 -5.89 -7.40 5.77
N GLY A 112 -6.66 -8.34 6.30
CA GLY A 112 -6.16 -9.58 6.87
C GLY A 112 -5.98 -10.61 5.77
N THR A 113 -7.01 -11.43 5.56
CA THR A 113 -6.99 -12.48 4.56
C THR A 113 -8.35 -12.53 3.86
N PRO A 114 -8.53 -11.79 2.74
CA PRO A 114 -9.76 -11.84 1.94
C PRO A 114 -10.15 -13.26 1.51
N THR A 115 -9.17 -14.12 1.20
CA THR A 115 -9.42 -15.52 0.84
C THR A 115 -9.91 -16.38 2.01
N LEU A 116 -10.01 -15.84 3.22
CA LEU A 116 -10.71 -16.54 4.31
C LEU A 116 -12.22 -16.66 4.04
N LEU A 117 -12.77 -15.77 3.21
CA LEU A 117 -14.15 -15.84 2.75
C LEU A 117 -14.43 -17.19 2.09
N GLN A 118 -15.55 -17.81 2.46
CA GLN A 118 -16.03 -19.03 1.80
C GLN A 118 -16.54 -18.70 0.39
N PRO A 119 -16.51 -19.66 -0.56
CA PRO A 119 -16.89 -19.41 -1.96
C PRO A 119 -18.26 -18.74 -2.13
N ASP A 120 -19.25 -19.14 -1.32
CA ASP A 120 -20.59 -18.55 -1.33
C ASP A 120 -20.58 -17.07 -0.94
N LEU A 121 -19.74 -16.68 0.02
CA LEU A 121 -19.59 -15.30 0.46
C LEU A 121 -18.83 -14.44 -0.54
N ILE A 122 -17.83 -15.01 -1.23
CA ILE A 122 -17.09 -14.31 -2.29
C ILE A 122 -18.06 -13.87 -3.38
N GLY A 123 -18.85 -14.81 -3.92
CA GLY A 123 -19.82 -14.50 -4.95
C GLY A 123 -20.91 -13.53 -4.48
N ALA A 124 -21.41 -13.70 -3.25
CA ALA A 124 -22.42 -12.80 -2.69
C ALA A 124 -21.89 -11.37 -2.49
N LEU A 125 -20.68 -11.21 -1.96
CA LEU A 125 -20.06 -9.92 -1.72
C LEU A 125 -19.73 -9.21 -3.04
N ALA A 126 -19.17 -9.92 -4.03
CA ALA A 126 -18.91 -9.36 -5.35
C ALA A 126 -20.19 -8.85 -6.01
N ARG A 127 -21.28 -9.64 -6.00
CA ARG A 127 -22.58 -9.20 -6.50
C ARG A 127 -23.08 -7.96 -5.77
N ALA A 128 -23.00 -7.94 -4.44
CA ALA A 128 -23.40 -6.78 -3.64
C ALA A 128 -22.61 -5.51 -4.02
N ILE A 129 -21.30 -5.62 -4.25
CA ILE A 129 -20.46 -4.50 -4.69
C ILE A 129 -20.92 -4.01 -6.07
N PHE A 130 -21.06 -4.91 -7.04
CA PHE A 130 -21.39 -4.55 -8.43
C PHE A 130 -22.82 -4.02 -8.59
N ASP A 131 -23.73 -4.37 -7.68
CA ASP A 131 -25.07 -3.81 -7.63
C ASP A 131 -25.08 -2.36 -7.10
N VAL A 132 -24.01 -1.93 -6.42
CA VAL A 132 -23.79 -0.54 -5.99
C VAL A 132 -23.01 0.24 -7.03
N VAL A 133 -21.89 -0.34 -7.49
CA VAL A 133 -20.95 0.31 -8.39
C VAL A 133 -20.33 -0.76 -9.32
N PRO A 134 -20.73 -0.82 -10.59
CA PRO A 134 -20.25 -1.85 -11.51
C PRO A 134 -18.78 -1.61 -11.91
N LEU A 135 -18.11 -2.65 -12.39
CA LEU A 135 -16.80 -2.51 -13.02
C LEU A 135 -16.89 -1.70 -14.31
N GLY A 136 -16.02 -0.71 -14.45
CA GLY A 136 -15.86 0.05 -15.67
C GLY A 136 -15.07 -0.73 -16.74
N PRO A 137 -15.05 -0.25 -17.99
CA PRO A 137 -14.23 -0.83 -19.04
C PRO A 137 -12.74 -0.83 -18.66
N GLY A 138 -12.10 -2.00 -18.75
CA GLY A 138 -10.67 -2.14 -18.42
C GLY A 138 -10.34 -2.04 -16.93
N ALA A 139 -11.34 -2.13 -16.05
CA ALA A 139 -11.12 -2.10 -14.61
C ALA A 139 -10.29 -3.29 -14.11
N GLU A 140 -9.48 -3.05 -13.08
CA GLU A 140 -8.76 -4.11 -12.38
C GLU A 140 -9.51 -4.50 -11.12
N PHE A 141 -9.78 -5.80 -10.94
CA PHE A 141 -10.24 -6.37 -9.68
C PHE A 141 -9.13 -7.27 -9.12
N SER A 142 -8.53 -6.79 -8.01
CA SER A 142 -7.44 -7.44 -7.31
C SER A 142 -7.82 -7.92 -5.91
N VAL A 143 -7.23 -9.04 -5.49
CA VAL A 143 -7.42 -9.61 -4.14
C VAL A 143 -6.07 -10.03 -3.55
N GLU A 144 -5.86 -9.69 -2.27
CA GLU A 144 -4.75 -10.23 -1.46
C GLU A 144 -5.04 -11.70 -1.06
N ILE A 145 -4.05 -12.57 -1.30
CA ILE A 145 -4.14 -14.02 -1.13
C ILE A 145 -3.08 -14.47 -0.13
N ASP A 146 -3.53 -15.19 0.90
CA ASP A 146 -2.65 -16.02 1.71
C ASP A 146 -2.63 -17.43 1.10
N PRO A 147 -1.47 -17.93 0.61
CA PRO A 147 -1.38 -19.27 0.02
C PRO A 147 -1.84 -20.40 0.93
N ASN A 148 -1.76 -20.21 2.25
CA ASN A 148 -2.24 -21.20 3.21
C ASN A 148 -3.77 -21.23 3.35
N GLU A 149 -4.48 -20.20 2.89
CA GLU A 149 -5.92 -20.00 3.10
C GLU A 149 -6.62 -19.76 1.75
N VAL A 150 -6.29 -20.57 0.75
CA VAL A 150 -6.93 -20.56 -0.56
C VAL A 150 -7.00 -21.97 -1.13
N ASP A 151 -8.16 -22.36 -1.67
CA ASP A 151 -8.40 -23.65 -2.29
C ASP A 151 -9.02 -23.45 -3.69
N ALA A 152 -9.20 -24.54 -4.43
CA ALA A 152 -9.76 -24.51 -5.77
C ALA A 152 -11.14 -23.82 -5.82
N ALA A 153 -12.02 -24.09 -4.86
CA ALA A 153 -13.38 -23.54 -4.85
C ALA A 153 -13.38 -22.01 -4.61
N ARG A 154 -12.48 -21.50 -3.77
CA ARG A 154 -12.28 -20.05 -3.59
C ARG A 154 -11.72 -19.41 -4.84
N LEU A 155 -10.76 -20.06 -5.50
CA LEU A 155 -10.19 -19.56 -6.76
C LEU A 155 -11.25 -19.52 -7.87
N ASP A 156 -12.11 -20.53 -7.96
CA ASP A 156 -13.25 -20.56 -8.89
C ASP A 156 -14.18 -19.37 -8.62
N ALA A 157 -14.61 -19.18 -7.37
CA ALA A 157 -15.50 -18.08 -6.99
C ALA A 157 -14.90 -16.70 -7.26
N LEU A 158 -13.58 -16.51 -7.06
CA LEU A 158 -12.89 -15.26 -7.37
C LEU A 158 -12.82 -15.00 -8.87
N ALA A 159 -12.49 -16.02 -9.67
CA ALA A 159 -12.46 -15.91 -11.13
C ALA A 159 -13.86 -15.62 -11.70
N GLU A 160 -14.89 -16.30 -11.21
CA GLU A 160 -16.29 -16.06 -11.57
C GLU A 160 -16.76 -14.66 -11.18
N ALA A 161 -16.27 -14.13 -10.06
CA ALA A 161 -16.52 -12.76 -9.63
C ALA A 161 -15.80 -11.70 -10.49
N GLY A 162 -14.97 -12.11 -11.45
CA GLY A 162 -14.24 -11.21 -12.35
C GLY A 162 -12.89 -10.74 -11.83
N MET A 163 -12.32 -11.41 -10.82
CA MET A 163 -10.96 -11.11 -10.37
C MET A 163 -9.98 -11.34 -11.53
N ASN A 164 -9.12 -10.37 -11.79
CA ASN A 164 -8.16 -10.41 -12.89
C ASN A 164 -6.71 -10.10 -12.47
N ARG A 165 -6.49 -9.78 -11.19
CA ARG A 165 -5.16 -9.65 -10.58
C ARG A 165 -5.14 -10.26 -9.17
N ALA A 166 -4.00 -10.81 -8.77
CA ALA A 166 -3.79 -11.28 -7.40
C ALA A 166 -2.54 -10.67 -6.76
N SER A 167 -2.54 -10.53 -5.44
CA SER A 167 -1.35 -10.23 -4.63
C SER A 167 -1.09 -11.36 -3.66
N ILE A 168 0.03 -12.08 -3.80
CA ILE A 168 0.34 -13.26 -3.01
C ILE A 168 1.33 -12.90 -1.89
N GLY A 169 0.94 -13.18 -0.65
CA GLY A 169 1.81 -13.01 0.51
C GLY A 169 2.88 -14.10 0.62
N VAL A 170 4.13 -13.81 0.26
CA VAL A 170 5.25 -14.76 0.36
C VAL A 170 6.10 -14.50 1.61
N GLN A 171 6.53 -13.25 1.78
CA GLN A 171 7.35 -12.75 2.89
C GLN A 171 8.79 -13.29 2.91
N ASP A 172 8.98 -14.61 3.02
CA ASP A 172 10.26 -15.33 2.91
C ASP A 172 9.98 -16.83 2.69
N PHE A 173 10.89 -17.58 2.05
CA PHE A 173 10.80 -19.04 1.88
C PHE A 173 11.74 -19.84 2.79
N ASP A 174 12.53 -19.18 3.64
CA ASP A 174 13.41 -19.86 4.59
C ASP A 174 12.62 -20.37 5.80
N PRO A 175 12.55 -21.69 6.06
CA PRO A 175 11.73 -22.25 7.13
C PRO A 175 12.08 -21.75 8.54
N ALA A 176 13.36 -21.42 8.79
CA ALA A 176 13.77 -20.91 10.09
C ALA A 176 13.25 -19.48 10.30
N ILE A 177 13.32 -18.63 9.27
CA ILE A 177 12.78 -17.28 9.30
C ILE A 177 11.26 -17.32 9.45
N GLN A 178 10.59 -18.16 8.65
CA GLN A 178 9.14 -18.37 8.71
C GLN A 178 8.64 -18.74 10.12
N LYS A 179 9.34 -19.68 10.77
CA LYS A 179 9.06 -20.06 12.15
C LYS A 179 9.22 -18.87 13.11
N THR A 180 10.30 -18.10 12.97
CA THR A 180 10.57 -16.93 13.82
C THR A 180 9.56 -15.79 13.63
N ILE A 181 8.93 -15.69 12.46
CA ILE A 181 7.91 -14.66 12.19
C ILE A 181 6.47 -15.16 12.35
N GLY A 182 6.29 -16.42 12.74
CA GLY A 182 4.97 -17.04 12.94
C GLY A 182 4.17 -17.24 11.65
N ARG A 183 4.84 -17.53 10.52
CA ARG A 183 4.21 -17.75 9.21
C ARG A 183 4.88 -18.92 8.48
N GLU A 184 4.51 -20.13 8.85
CA GLU A 184 4.92 -21.34 8.11
C GLU A 184 4.13 -21.44 6.80
N GLN A 185 4.84 -21.53 5.68
CA GLN A 185 4.27 -21.56 4.33
C GLN A 185 5.30 -22.20 3.40
N SER A 186 5.03 -23.39 2.85
CA SER A 186 6.00 -24.00 1.94
C SER A 186 6.06 -23.28 0.59
N PHE A 187 7.15 -23.51 -0.15
CA PHE A 187 7.24 -23.01 -1.52
C PHE A 187 6.16 -23.65 -2.39
N GLU A 188 5.92 -24.95 -2.19
CA GLU A 188 4.99 -25.78 -2.96
C GLU A 188 3.54 -25.30 -2.80
N VAL A 189 3.12 -24.90 -1.60
CA VAL A 189 1.79 -24.30 -1.37
C VAL A 189 1.63 -22.96 -2.12
N THR A 190 2.72 -22.19 -2.22
CA THR A 190 2.71 -20.92 -2.96
C THR A 190 2.68 -21.16 -4.47
N GLU A 191 3.41 -22.17 -4.94
CA GLU A 191 3.40 -22.62 -6.32
C GLU A 191 2.01 -23.12 -6.73
N GLU A 192 1.38 -23.98 -5.92
CA GLU A 192 0.02 -24.48 -6.16
C GLU A 192 -1.01 -23.33 -6.26
N ALA A 193 -0.97 -22.37 -5.34
CA ALA A 193 -1.83 -21.19 -5.42
C ALA A 193 -1.59 -20.37 -6.70
N THR A 194 -0.32 -20.19 -7.07
CA THR A 194 0.09 -19.46 -8.29
C THR A 194 -0.40 -20.15 -9.56
N GLU A 195 -0.22 -21.47 -9.65
CA GLU A 195 -0.69 -22.28 -10.78
C GLU A 195 -2.22 -22.29 -10.85
N GLY A 196 -2.89 -22.43 -9.70
CA GLY A 196 -4.35 -22.40 -9.60
C GLY A 196 -4.96 -21.08 -10.09
N LEU A 197 -4.32 -19.95 -9.81
CA LEU A 197 -4.72 -18.63 -10.34
C LEU A 197 -4.56 -18.56 -11.86
N ARG A 198 -3.40 -18.99 -12.38
CA ARG A 198 -3.10 -18.98 -13.82
C ARG A 198 -4.01 -19.89 -14.61
N ALA A 199 -4.34 -21.06 -14.08
CA ALA A 199 -5.27 -22.01 -14.68
C ALA A 199 -6.67 -21.40 -14.91
N ARG A 200 -7.04 -20.37 -14.12
CA ARG A 200 -8.30 -19.63 -14.23
C ARG A 200 -8.17 -18.31 -14.98
N GLY A 201 -7.04 -18.07 -15.65
CA GLY A 201 -6.81 -16.88 -16.47
C GLY A 201 -6.36 -15.64 -15.68
N ILE A 202 -6.17 -15.73 -14.37
CA ILE A 202 -5.59 -14.64 -13.58
C ILE A 202 -4.09 -14.64 -13.80
N ARG A 203 -3.63 -13.76 -14.69
CA ARG A 203 -2.23 -13.70 -15.10
C ARG A 203 -1.45 -12.58 -14.44
N SER A 204 -2.09 -11.47 -14.07
CA SER A 204 -1.40 -10.39 -13.35
C SER A 204 -1.20 -10.77 -11.88
N LEU A 205 0.04 -11.06 -11.52
CA LEU A 205 0.42 -11.50 -10.19
C LEU A 205 1.41 -10.53 -9.57
N ASN A 206 1.04 -9.98 -8.41
CA ASN A 206 1.98 -9.38 -7.48
C ASN A 206 2.42 -10.41 -6.45
N ALA A 207 3.68 -10.37 -6.04
CA ALA A 207 4.15 -11.11 -4.88
C ALA A 207 4.80 -10.19 -3.85
N ASP A 208 4.41 -10.36 -2.58
CA ASP A 208 4.92 -9.57 -1.46
C ASP A 208 6.05 -10.34 -0.78
N ILE A 209 7.26 -9.77 -0.75
CA ILE A 209 8.44 -10.33 -0.09
C ILE A 209 9.06 -9.30 0.85
N LEU A 210 9.62 -9.73 1.98
CA LEU A 210 10.16 -8.84 3.00
C LEU A 210 11.68 -8.92 3.06
N PHE A 211 12.31 -7.76 3.25
CA PHE A 211 13.69 -7.67 3.71
C PHE A 211 13.77 -7.07 5.12
N GLY A 212 14.85 -7.37 5.83
CA GLY A 212 15.05 -6.93 7.21
C GLY A 212 14.38 -7.80 8.27
N LEU A 213 13.96 -9.02 7.94
CA LEU A 213 13.41 -10.00 8.88
C LEU A 213 14.51 -10.62 9.76
N PRO A 214 14.16 -11.17 10.95
CA PRO A 214 15.14 -11.80 11.84
C PRO A 214 15.89 -12.94 11.14
N HIS A 215 17.19 -13.02 11.38
CA HIS A 215 18.11 -14.01 10.80
C HIS A 215 18.29 -13.97 9.28
N GLN A 216 17.76 -12.96 8.56
CA GLN A 216 18.07 -12.79 7.15
C GLN A 216 19.56 -12.48 6.95
N SER A 217 20.13 -13.10 5.93
CA SER A 217 21.47 -12.82 5.40
C SER A 217 21.39 -12.68 3.88
N ASN A 218 22.44 -12.15 3.25
CA ASN A 218 22.51 -11.99 1.79
C ASN A 218 22.23 -13.32 1.06
N GLU A 219 22.77 -14.43 1.57
CA GLU A 219 22.57 -15.76 1.00
C GLU A 219 21.13 -16.26 1.18
N ARG A 220 20.51 -15.98 2.33
CA ARG A 220 19.12 -16.38 2.63
C ARG A 220 18.13 -15.62 1.76
N ILE A 221 18.22 -14.28 1.72
CA ILE A 221 17.33 -13.48 0.88
C ILE A 221 17.49 -13.83 -0.60
N ALA A 222 18.73 -14.04 -1.07
CA ALA A 222 18.98 -14.45 -2.45
C ALA A 222 18.34 -15.81 -2.80
N ARG A 223 18.30 -16.78 -1.86
CA ARG A 223 17.58 -18.05 -2.08
C ARG A 223 16.07 -17.84 -2.18
N SER A 224 15.51 -17.04 -1.29
CA SER A 224 14.07 -16.74 -1.29
C SER A 224 13.65 -15.96 -2.54
N VAL A 225 14.45 -14.98 -2.98
CA VAL A 225 14.21 -14.25 -4.24
C VAL A 225 14.30 -15.16 -5.45
N ARG A 226 15.28 -16.07 -5.54
CA ARG A 226 15.35 -17.02 -6.67
C ARG A 226 14.14 -17.95 -6.75
N LYS A 227 13.64 -18.43 -5.61
CA LYS A 227 12.37 -19.18 -5.56
C LYS A 227 11.19 -18.32 -5.98
N LEU A 228 11.14 -17.06 -5.56
CA LEU A 228 10.10 -16.12 -5.99
C LEU A 228 10.10 -15.94 -7.51
N LEU A 229 11.29 -15.74 -8.11
CA LEU A 229 11.47 -15.56 -9.55
C LEU A 229 11.04 -16.80 -10.35
N SER A 230 11.23 -18.02 -9.83
CA SER A 230 10.74 -19.22 -10.51
C SER A 230 9.21 -19.28 -10.61
N LEU A 231 8.49 -18.56 -9.74
CA LEU A 231 7.04 -18.38 -9.85
C LEU A 231 6.66 -17.36 -10.93
N ARG A 232 7.60 -16.57 -11.47
CA ARG A 232 7.40 -15.52 -12.50
C ARG A 232 6.26 -14.53 -12.21
N PRO A 233 6.24 -13.84 -11.05
CA PRO A 233 5.23 -12.81 -10.81
C PRO A 233 5.42 -11.62 -11.76
N ASP A 234 4.37 -10.96 -12.24
CA ASP A 234 4.53 -9.77 -13.10
C ASP A 234 5.05 -8.56 -12.33
N ARG A 235 4.81 -8.57 -11.01
CA ARG A 235 5.17 -7.50 -10.08
C ARG A 235 5.65 -8.07 -8.74
N VAL A 236 6.58 -7.40 -8.11
CA VAL A 236 7.05 -7.72 -6.77
C VAL A 236 7.03 -6.46 -5.91
N ALA A 237 6.47 -6.58 -4.72
CA ALA A 237 6.62 -5.58 -3.67
C ALA A 237 7.67 -6.08 -2.66
N LEU A 238 8.84 -5.44 -2.63
CA LEU A 238 9.95 -5.76 -1.74
C LEU A 238 9.88 -4.84 -0.51
N TYR A 239 9.01 -5.16 0.44
CA TYR A 239 8.81 -4.29 1.59
C TYR A 239 9.91 -4.46 2.65
N GLY A 240 10.44 -3.34 3.13
CA GLY A 240 11.27 -3.33 4.33
C GLY A 240 10.42 -3.62 5.57
N TYR A 241 10.81 -4.61 6.37
CA TYR A 241 10.12 -4.96 7.61
C TYR A 241 10.12 -3.76 8.58
N ALA A 242 8.93 -3.27 8.94
CA ALA A 242 8.74 -2.26 9.98
C ALA A 242 8.54 -2.93 11.35
N HIS A 243 9.58 -2.86 12.18
CA HIS A 243 9.47 -3.26 13.59
C HIS A 243 8.95 -2.09 14.44
N VAL A 244 7.68 -2.17 14.81
CA VAL A 244 6.88 -1.19 15.56
C VAL A 244 6.08 -1.85 16.71
N PRO A 245 6.72 -2.57 17.66
CA PRO A 245 6.01 -3.33 18.70
C PRO A 245 5.16 -2.47 19.64
N TRP A 246 5.40 -1.16 19.70
CA TRP A 246 4.54 -0.21 20.42
C TRP A 246 3.18 0.00 19.77
N MET A 247 3.08 -0.21 18.45
CA MET A 247 1.85 -0.11 17.66
C MET A 247 1.25 -1.50 17.42
N ALA A 248 2.06 -2.45 16.95
CA ALA A 248 1.67 -3.82 16.67
C ALA A 248 2.25 -4.75 17.73
N ARG A 249 1.56 -4.88 18.88
CA ARG A 249 2.04 -5.64 20.06
C ARG A 249 2.54 -7.06 19.77
N ARG A 250 1.97 -7.73 18.76
CA ARG A 250 2.38 -9.08 18.34
C ARG A 250 3.84 -9.16 17.88
N GLN A 251 4.43 -8.05 17.41
CA GLN A 251 5.83 -7.99 17.03
C GLN A 251 6.79 -8.13 18.22
N MET A 252 6.32 -8.06 19.47
CA MET A 252 7.13 -8.42 20.65
C MET A 252 7.56 -9.89 20.64
N MET A 253 6.90 -10.75 19.87
CA MET A 253 7.30 -12.15 19.69
C MET A 253 8.51 -12.31 18.77
N ILE A 254 8.91 -11.26 18.05
CA ILE A 254 10.09 -11.29 17.18
C ILE A 254 11.33 -10.93 18.01
N PRO A 255 12.39 -11.76 17.99
CA PRO A 255 13.64 -11.48 18.69
C PRO A 255 14.32 -10.25 18.08
N SER A 256 14.28 -9.12 18.77
CA SER A 256 14.82 -7.85 18.26
C SER A 256 16.35 -7.87 18.06
N ASP A 257 17.06 -8.71 18.81
CA ASP A 257 18.50 -8.95 18.70
C ASP A 257 18.89 -9.75 17.45
N ALA A 258 17.94 -10.48 16.87
CA ALA A 258 18.12 -11.20 15.61
C ALA A 258 17.86 -10.34 14.36
N LEU A 259 17.40 -9.09 14.54
CA LEU A 259 17.13 -8.20 13.42
C LEU A 259 18.44 -7.69 12.81
N PRO A 260 18.56 -7.64 11.47
CA PRO A 260 19.72 -7.06 10.81
C PRO A 260 19.83 -5.56 11.14
N ARG A 261 21.06 -5.08 11.27
CA ARG A 261 21.37 -3.67 11.46
C ARG A 261 20.94 -2.85 10.22
N PRO A 262 20.71 -1.53 10.34
CA PRO A 262 20.26 -0.72 9.20
C PRO A 262 21.15 -0.79 7.95
N SER A 263 22.48 -0.87 8.10
CA SER A 263 23.40 -1.06 6.97
C SER A 263 23.28 -2.44 6.32
N GLU A 264 23.03 -3.48 7.11
CA GLU A 264 22.77 -4.82 6.61
C GLU A 264 21.42 -4.88 5.87
N ARG A 265 20.41 -4.16 6.36
CA ARG A 265 19.11 -4.04 5.69
C ARG A 265 19.23 -3.41 4.30
N LEU A 266 20.04 -2.35 4.16
CA LEU A 266 20.33 -1.79 2.83
C LEU A 266 20.94 -2.85 1.93
N LYS A 267 21.88 -3.65 2.45
CA LYS A 267 22.52 -4.69 1.65
C LYS A 267 21.56 -5.81 1.25
N LEU A 268 20.64 -6.20 2.13
CA LEU A 268 19.59 -7.17 1.80
C LEU A 268 18.69 -6.66 0.66
N PHE A 269 18.31 -5.38 0.69
CA PHE A 269 17.56 -4.74 -0.39
C PHE A 269 18.35 -4.75 -1.70
N GLU A 270 19.61 -4.32 -1.69
CA GLU A 270 20.46 -4.32 -2.90
C GLU A 270 20.61 -5.71 -3.51
N VAL A 271 20.83 -6.74 -2.69
CA VAL A 271 20.95 -8.13 -3.19
C VAL A 271 19.67 -8.58 -3.87
N ALA A 272 18.51 -8.29 -3.29
CA ALA A 272 17.23 -8.63 -3.90
C ALA A 272 16.98 -7.81 -5.19
N ARG A 273 17.23 -6.50 -5.14
CA ARG A 273 17.14 -5.58 -6.29
C ARG A 273 17.96 -6.08 -7.46
N ASP A 274 19.25 -6.37 -7.24
CA ASP A 274 20.16 -6.79 -8.30
C ASP A 274 19.71 -8.11 -8.96
N LEU A 275 19.09 -9.02 -8.20
CA LEU A 275 18.48 -10.24 -8.73
C LEU A 275 17.23 -9.97 -9.58
N PHE A 276 16.34 -9.06 -9.15
CA PHE A 276 15.18 -8.67 -9.94
C PHE A 276 15.58 -8.01 -11.26
N LEU A 277 16.54 -7.09 -11.21
CA LEU A 277 17.07 -6.42 -12.41
C LEU A 277 17.72 -7.44 -13.37
N ALA A 278 18.45 -8.41 -12.85
CA ALA A 278 19.06 -9.47 -13.66
C ALA A 278 18.02 -10.38 -14.36
N ASP A 279 16.80 -10.49 -13.81
CA ASP A 279 15.69 -11.27 -14.37
C ASP A 279 14.74 -10.43 -15.24
N GLY A 280 15.12 -9.18 -15.55
CA GLY A 280 14.39 -8.32 -16.49
C GLY A 280 13.29 -7.45 -15.86
N TYR A 281 13.17 -7.44 -14.53
CA TYR A 281 12.28 -6.50 -13.85
C TYR A 281 12.88 -5.10 -13.87
N ARG A 282 12.01 -4.10 -13.79
CA ARG A 282 12.37 -2.70 -13.59
C ARG A 282 12.02 -2.25 -12.19
N GLU A 283 12.83 -1.36 -11.63
CA GLU A 283 12.48 -0.64 -10.40
C GLU A 283 11.28 0.30 -10.64
N ILE A 284 10.33 0.23 -9.72
CA ILE A 284 9.14 1.07 -9.65
C ILE A 284 9.18 1.80 -8.32
N GLY A 285 9.43 3.11 -8.37
CA GLY A 285 9.65 3.92 -7.19
C GLY A 285 10.72 3.33 -6.27
N ILE A 286 10.49 3.31 -4.95
CA ILE A 286 11.53 3.01 -3.96
C ILE A 286 11.70 1.53 -3.60
N ASP A 287 10.68 0.69 -3.83
CA ASP A 287 10.62 -0.66 -3.26
C ASP A 287 9.77 -1.67 -4.04
N HIS A 288 9.33 -1.33 -5.25
CA HIS A 288 8.59 -2.24 -6.12
C HIS A 288 9.37 -2.56 -7.39
N PHE A 289 9.04 -3.70 -7.98
CA PHE A 289 9.61 -4.20 -9.21
C PHE A 289 8.50 -4.68 -10.13
N ALA A 290 8.62 -4.45 -11.43
CA ALA A 290 7.62 -4.91 -12.39
C ALA A 290 8.27 -5.28 -13.73
N LEU A 291 7.69 -6.26 -14.43
CA LEU A 291 8.07 -6.54 -15.81
C LEU A 291 7.72 -5.34 -16.72
N PRO A 292 8.45 -5.11 -17.82
CA PRO A 292 8.23 -3.97 -18.72
C PRO A 292 6.80 -3.86 -19.26
N GLU A 293 6.09 -4.97 -19.37
CA GLU A 293 4.72 -5.05 -19.88
C GLU A 293 3.65 -4.69 -18.83
N ASP A 294 4.00 -4.71 -17.54
CA ASP A 294 3.07 -4.41 -16.43
C ASP A 294 2.63 -2.93 -16.45
N GLY A 295 1.40 -2.68 -15.98
CA GLY A 295 0.81 -1.34 -15.92
C GLY A 295 1.66 -0.33 -15.14
N LEU A 296 2.33 -0.74 -14.06
CA LEU A 296 3.19 0.15 -13.27
C LEU A 296 4.43 0.59 -14.04
N ALA A 297 5.07 -0.30 -14.78
CA ALA A 297 6.23 0.02 -15.60
C ALA A 297 5.87 1.07 -16.68
N ARG A 298 4.74 0.85 -17.35
CA ARG A 298 4.21 1.80 -18.35
C ARG A 298 3.79 3.14 -17.73
N ALA A 299 3.23 3.11 -16.51
CA ALA A 299 2.86 4.32 -15.80
C ALA A 299 4.10 5.12 -15.36
N ALA A 300 5.15 4.45 -14.88
CA ALA A 300 6.42 5.09 -14.57
C ALA A 300 7.05 5.77 -15.79
N ASP A 301 7.06 5.10 -16.96
CA ASP A 301 7.62 5.68 -18.20
C ASP A 301 6.86 6.92 -18.67
N SER A 302 5.54 6.92 -18.49
CA SER A 302 4.68 8.03 -18.91
C SER A 302 4.48 9.10 -17.83
N GLY A 303 5.15 9.01 -16.68
CA GLY A 303 5.01 9.95 -15.57
C GLY A 303 3.61 9.98 -14.95
N ARG A 304 2.88 8.86 -15.05
CA ARG A 304 1.53 8.67 -14.51
C ARG A 304 1.49 7.71 -13.33
N LEU A 305 2.65 7.30 -12.80
CA LEU A 305 2.71 6.47 -11.61
C LEU A 305 2.15 7.25 -10.42
N ARG A 306 1.26 6.62 -9.65
CA ARG A 306 0.69 7.17 -8.43
C ARG A 306 1.02 6.29 -7.25
N ARG A 307 0.81 6.82 -6.05
CA ARG A 307 0.99 6.07 -4.81
C ARG A 307 -0.16 6.30 -3.84
N ASN A 308 -0.68 5.22 -3.28
CA ASN A 308 -1.76 5.25 -2.30
C ASN A 308 -1.49 4.27 -1.13
N PHE A 309 -2.50 4.00 -0.32
CA PHE A 309 -2.38 3.11 0.85
C PHE A 309 -2.15 1.63 0.49
N GLN A 310 -2.45 1.22 -0.74
CA GLN A 310 -2.19 -0.13 -1.26
C GLN A 310 -0.81 -0.27 -1.92
N GLY A 311 -0.08 0.83 -2.12
CA GLY A 311 1.24 0.86 -2.76
C GLY A 311 1.27 1.71 -4.02
N TYR A 312 2.10 1.31 -4.98
CA TYR A 312 2.14 1.94 -6.30
C TYR A 312 0.95 1.51 -7.15
N THR A 313 0.39 2.44 -7.91
CA THR A 313 -0.75 2.21 -8.79
C THR A 313 -0.61 3.01 -10.08
N ASP A 314 -1.10 2.43 -11.17
CA ASP A 314 -1.30 3.08 -12.45
C ASP A 314 -2.73 3.64 -12.62
N ASP A 315 -3.60 3.44 -11.62
CA ASP A 315 -4.92 4.06 -11.55
C ASP A 315 -4.84 5.59 -11.38
N GLN A 316 -5.70 6.30 -12.13
CA GLN A 316 -5.76 7.76 -12.14
C GLN A 316 -6.98 8.31 -11.41
N ALA A 317 -7.82 7.47 -10.82
CA ALA A 317 -8.98 7.92 -10.08
C ALA A 317 -8.56 8.86 -8.93
N GLU A 318 -9.18 10.03 -8.87
CA GLU A 318 -8.93 10.99 -7.79
C GLU A 318 -9.63 10.59 -6.48
N THR A 319 -10.62 9.72 -6.58
CA THR A 319 -11.39 9.21 -5.46
C THR A 319 -11.12 7.73 -5.23
N LEU A 320 -10.78 7.38 -4.00
CA LEU A 320 -10.75 6.01 -3.48
C LEU A 320 -11.71 5.93 -2.30
N ILE A 321 -12.72 5.07 -2.39
CA ILE A 321 -13.65 4.81 -1.29
C ILE A 321 -13.19 3.53 -0.56
N GLY A 322 -13.08 3.62 0.76
CA GLY A 322 -12.75 2.51 1.63
C GLY A 322 -13.99 1.96 2.35
N VAL A 323 -14.27 0.67 2.17
CA VAL A 323 -15.38 -0.06 2.80
C VAL A 323 -14.79 -1.04 3.83
N GLY A 324 -15.45 -1.18 4.97
CA GLY A 324 -15.02 -2.02 6.09
C GLY A 324 -14.23 -1.26 7.16
N ALA A 325 -14.03 -1.92 8.29
CA ALA A 325 -13.30 -1.41 9.44
C ALA A 325 -11.87 -0.99 9.06
N SER A 326 -11.41 0.13 9.63
CA SER A 326 -10.09 0.75 9.38
C SER A 326 -9.81 1.28 7.97
N SER A 327 -10.67 1.00 6.99
CA SER A 327 -10.50 1.48 5.62
C SER A 327 -10.36 2.99 5.54
N ILE A 328 -9.42 3.45 4.71
CA ILE A 328 -9.18 4.86 4.46
C ILE A 328 -9.71 5.19 3.07
N SER A 329 -10.49 6.26 2.98
CA SER A 329 -10.93 6.86 1.74
C SER A 329 -10.12 8.12 1.45
N ARG A 330 -9.85 8.37 0.16
CA ARG A 330 -9.26 9.59 -0.37
C ARG A 330 -10.27 10.25 -1.30
N PHE A 331 -10.55 11.52 -1.06
CA PHE A 331 -11.36 12.38 -1.91
C PHE A 331 -10.55 13.63 -2.31
N PRO A 332 -10.97 14.38 -3.34
CA PRO A 332 -10.36 15.69 -3.66
C PRO A 332 -10.34 16.69 -2.50
N GLN A 333 -11.29 16.55 -1.57
CA GLN A 333 -11.45 17.38 -0.38
C GLN A 333 -10.53 16.96 0.77
N GLY A 334 -10.18 15.68 0.89
CA GLY A 334 -9.49 15.18 2.08
C GLY A 334 -9.46 13.66 2.22
N TYR A 335 -9.00 13.21 3.39
CA TYR A 335 -9.05 11.82 3.81
C TYR A 335 -10.15 11.61 4.85
N SER A 336 -10.72 10.41 4.84
CA SER A 336 -11.57 9.92 5.93
C SER A 336 -11.22 8.47 6.23
N GLN A 337 -11.34 8.05 7.48
CA GLN A 337 -11.03 6.70 7.91
C GLN A 337 -12.17 6.13 8.77
N ASN A 338 -12.62 4.94 8.38
CA ASN A 338 -13.55 4.13 9.14
C ASN A 338 -12.95 3.70 10.49
N SER A 339 -13.81 3.51 11.48
CA SER A 339 -13.37 3.05 12.81
C SER A 339 -12.51 1.79 12.69
N ALA A 340 -11.32 1.80 13.29
CA ALA A 340 -10.44 0.64 13.31
C ALA A 340 -11.00 -0.50 14.19
N SER A 341 -11.87 -0.16 15.15
CA SER A 341 -12.57 -1.14 15.99
C SER A 341 -13.69 -1.79 15.19
N THR A 342 -13.58 -3.10 14.92
CA THR A 342 -14.58 -3.86 14.16
C THR A 342 -15.96 -3.80 14.82
N SER A 343 -16.02 -3.80 16.15
CA SER A 343 -17.29 -3.68 16.90
C SER A 343 -17.91 -2.30 16.78
N THR A 344 -17.12 -1.23 16.87
CA THR A 344 -17.58 0.15 16.69
C THR A 344 -18.06 0.38 15.26
N HIS A 345 -17.30 -0.11 14.28
CA HIS A 345 -17.68 -0.09 12.87
C HIS A 345 -19.01 -0.82 12.65
N THR A 346 -19.10 -2.07 13.11
CA THR A 346 -20.32 -2.88 12.98
C THR A 346 -21.54 -2.20 13.60
N LYS A 347 -21.39 -1.59 14.79
CA LYS A 347 -22.47 -0.87 15.45
C LYS A 347 -22.96 0.30 14.60
N ALA A 348 -22.05 1.16 14.13
CA ALA A 348 -22.40 2.33 13.32
C ALA A 348 -23.19 1.93 12.05
N ILE A 349 -22.72 0.92 11.33
CA ILE A 349 -23.39 0.44 10.12
C ILE A 349 -24.80 -0.11 10.42
N ARG A 350 -24.96 -0.87 11.52
CA ARG A 350 -26.28 -1.37 11.96
C ARG A 350 -27.25 -0.25 12.35
N ASP A 351 -26.71 0.85 12.87
CA ASP A 351 -27.46 2.05 13.20
C ASP A 351 -27.76 2.93 11.96
N GLY A 352 -27.38 2.48 10.75
CA GLY A 352 -27.66 3.16 9.48
C GLY A 352 -26.70 4.31 9.14
N ALA A 353 -25.53 4.38 9.80
CA ALA A 353 -24.56 5.46 9.62
C ALA A 353 -23.18 4.93 9.21
N PHE A 354 -22.43 5.73 8.44
CA PHE A 354 -21.02 5.43 8.16
C PHE A 354 -20.20 5.46 9.45
N SER A 355 -19.14 4.65 9.51
CA SER A 355 -18.31 4.50 10.70
C SER A 355 -17.12 5.46 10.80
N THR A 356 -17.12 6.52 9.99
CA THR A 356 -16.02 7.48 9.90
C THR A 356 -15.66 8.00 11.29
N ALA A 357 -14.45 7.70 11.74
CA ALA A 357 -13.99 8.01 13.09
C ALA A 357 -13.00 9.18 13.12
N ARG A 358 -12.28 9.41 12.01
CA ARG A 358 -11.31 10.48 11.85
C ARG A 358 -11.06 10.78 10.38
N GLY A 359 -10.47 11.94 10.10
CA GLY A 359 -10.06 12.33 8.76
C GLY A 359 -9.21 13.59 8.79
N HIS A 360 -8.99 14.15 7.60
CA HIS A 360 -8.24 15.39 7.39
C HIS A 360 -8.79 16.10 6.15
N VAL A 361 -9.12 17.38 6.26
CA VAL A 361 -9.51 18.23 5.12
C VAL A 361 -8.27 18.90 4.55
N PHE A 362 -8.04 18.79 3.25
CA PHE A 362 -6.84 19.36 2.63
C PHE A 362 -6.91 20.88 2.57
N SER A 363 -5.84 21.51 3.06
CA SER A 363 -5.47 22.87 2.65
C SER A 363 -4.85 22.89 1.24
N GLN A 364 -4.66 24.07 0.66
CA GLN A 364 -3.93 24.19 -0.60
C GLN A 364 -2.45 23.79 -0.45
N ASP A 365 -1.84 24.11 0.69
CA ASP A 365 -0.47 23.71 1.02
C ASP A 365 -0.35 22.17 1.15
N ASP A 366 -1.38 21.51 1.70
CA ASP A 366 -1.42 20.04 1.75
C ASP A 366 -1.38 19.42 0.36
N LYS A 367 -2.13 19.98 -0.59
CA LYS A 367 -2.19 19.49 -1.97
C LYS A 367 -0.86 19.71 -2.70
N LEU A 368 -0.26 20.90 -2.54
CA LEU A 368 1.05 21.22 -3.13
C LEU A 368 2.14 20.28 -2.62
N ARG A 369 2.30 20.18 -1.30
CA ARG A 369 3.31 19.32 -0.67
C ARG A 369 3.04 17.85 -0.92
N GLY A 370 1.77 17.44 -0.92
CA GLY A 370 1.38 16.08 -1.25
C GLY A 370 1.76 15.71 -2.67
N ARG A 371 1.59 16.62 -3.65
CA ARG A 371 2.03 16.39 -5.02
C ARG A 371 3.55 16.26 -5.11
N ILE A 372 4.31 17.15 -4.46
CA ILE A 372 5.78 17.08 -4.43
C ILE A 372 6.23 15.74 -3.86
N ILE A 373 5.75 15.38 -2.66
CA ILE A 373 6.12 14.13 -1.99
C ILE A 373 5.75 12.91 -2.84
N GLU A 374 4.55 12.87 -3.43
CA GLU A 374 4.14 11.78 -4.32
C GLU A 374 5.08 11.66 -5.54
N ALA A 375 5.44 12.79 -6.16
CA ALA A 375 6.36 12.82 -7.31
C ALA A 375 7.75 12.27 -6.94
N LEU A 376 8.29 12.68 -5.80
CA LEU A 376 9.60 12.20 -5.35
C LEU A 376 9.58 10.71 -5.00
N MET A 377 8.47 10.22 -4.45
CA MET A 377 8.30 8.81 -4.12
C MET A 377 8.03 7.92 -5.35
N CYS A 378 7.54 8.48 -6.47
CA CYS A 378 7.21 7.74 -7.69
C CYS A 378 8.28 7.89 -8.78
N ASP A 379 8.61 9.14 -9.12
CA ASP A 379 9.38 9.52 -10.30
C ASP A 379 10.78 10.04 -9.95
N PHE A 380 11.08 10.19 -8.65
CA PHE A 380 12.30 10.82 -8.13
C PHE A 380 12.50 12.26 -8.61
N ARG A 381 11.47 12.91 -9.14
CA ARG A 381 11.53 14.28 -9.63
C ARG A 381 10.17 14.97 -9.57
N VAL A 382 10.17 16.30 -9.55
CA VAL A 382 8.97 17.14 -9.71
C VAL A 382 9.30 18.36 -10.56
N SER A 383 8.39 18.72 -11.48
CA SER A 383 8.55 19.84 -12.40
C SER A 383 8.06 21.15 -11.80
N ASN A 384 8.83 22.22 -11.95
CA ASN A 384 8.39 23.55 -11.52
C ASN A 384 7.17 24.03 -12.32
N ASP A 385 7.16 23.81 -13.64
CA ASP A 385 6.06 24.20 -14.53
C ASP A 385 4.76 23.51 -14.12
N GLU A 386 4.83 22.21 -13.77
CA GLU A 386 3.66 21.51 -13.25
C GLU A 386 3.15 22.15 -11.96
N LEU A 387 4.04 22.45 -11.01
CA LEU A 387 3.65 23.03 -9.73
C LEU A 387 3.02 24.42 -9.90
N MET A 388 3.61 25.28 -10.72
CA MET A 388 3.10 26.62 -11.01
C MET A 388 1.78 26.60 -11.79
N ALA A 389 1.58 25.59 -12.65
CA ALA A 389 0.33 25.43 -13.40
C ALA A 389 -0.84 24.93 -12.54
N ARG A 390 -0.55 24.09 -11.53
CA ARG A 390 -1.58 23.42 -10.71
C ARG A 390 -1.86 24.11 -9.38
N PHE A 391 -0.91 24.86 -8.85
CA PHE A 391 -1.00 25.49 -7.54
C PHE A 391 -0.65 26.97 -7.63
N ASP A 392 -1.23 27.77 -6.75
CA ASP A 392 -0.93 29.19 -6.62
C ASP A 392 0.43 29.40 -5.93
N VAL A 393 1.51 29.06 -6.64
CA VAL A 393 2.89 29.16 -6.17
C VAL A 393 3.78 29.69 -7.29
N GLY A 394 4.60 30.69 -7.00
CA GLY A 394 5.61 31.21 -7.93
C GLY A 394 7.00 30.59 -7.69
N ALA A 395 7.92 30.82 -8.63
CA ALA A 395 9.30 30.33 -8.53
C ALA A 395 10.00 30.62 -7.19
N PRO A 396 9.88 31.83 -6.57
CA PRO A 396 10.47 32.08 -5.25
C PRO A 396 9.88 31.19 -4.13
N GLY A 397 8.60 30.85 -4.23
CA GLY A 397 7.92 29.96 -3.28
C GLY A 397 8.43 28.52 -3.41
N ILE A 398 8.63 28.04 -4.64
CA ILE A 398 9.22 26.72 -4.90
C ILE A 398 10.67 26.66 -4.42
N GLU A 399 11.45 27.71 -4.67
CA GLU A 399 12.83 27.81 -4.18
C GLU A 399 12.90 27.73 -2.66
N ALA A 400 12.02 28.45 -1.96
CA ALA A 400 11.91 28.39 -0.51
C ALA A 400 11.56 26.99 0.01
N LEU A 401 10.64 26.28 -0.67
CA LEU A 401 10.29 24.88 -0.33
C LEU A 401 11.48 23.93 -0.47
N CYS A 402 12.35 24.17 -1.46
CA CYS A 402 13.52 23.33 -1.72
C CYS A 402 14.74 23.67 -0.85
N ALA A 403 14.74 24.81 -0.14
CA ALA A 403 15.90 25.34 0.57
C ALA A 403 16.44 24.37 1.64
N THR A 404 15.57 23.74 2.43
CA THR A 404 15.96 22.76 3.44
C THR A 404 16.60 21.52 2.81
N ALA A 405 16.00 20.98 1.74
CA ALA A 405 16.57 19.85 1.02
C ALA A 405 17.96 20.19 0.46
N ARG A 406 18.12 21.37 -0.16
CA ARG A 406 19.40 21.86 -0.68
C ARG A 406 20.47 21.94 0.41
N ALA A 407 20.13 22.54 1.55
CA ALA A 407 21.07 22.74 2.65
C ALA A 407 21.48 21.42 3.33
N THR A 408 20.56 20.46 3.46
CA THR A 408 20.81 19.19 4.14
C THR A 408 21.49 18.16 3.24
N PHE A 409 21.06 18.05 1.98
CA PHE A 409 21.47 16.97 1.08
C PHE A 409 22.50 17.40 0.04
N GLY A 410 22.71 18.70 -0.17
CA GLY A 410 23.76 19.22 -1.05
C GLY A 410 23.67 18.66 -2.46
N ASP A 411 24.69 17.89 -2.86
CA ASP A 411 24.80 17.25 -4.18
C ASP A 411 23.90 16.00 -4.34
N MET A 412 23.25 15.52 -3.27
CA MET A 412 22.28 14.41 -3.31
C MET A 412 20.89 14.85 -3.82
N VAL A 413 20.74 16.12 -4.20
CA VAL A 413 19.55 16.66 -4.83
C VAL A 413 19.96 17.57 -5.98
N GLU A 414 19.21 17.56 -7.07
CA GLU A 414 19.38 18.45 -8.21
C GLU A 414 18.22 19.44 -8.23
N ILE A 415 18.52 20.73 -8.19
CA ILE A 415 17.51 21.78 -8.09
C ILE A 415 17.87 22.90 -9.06
N GLY A 416 16.99 23.12 -10.04
CA GLY A 416 17.17 24.12 -11.09
C GLY A 416 15.85 24.63 -11.66
N PRO A 417 15.89 25.33 -12.81
CA PRO A 417 14.70 25.91 -13.45
C PRO A 417 13.63 24.87 -13.80
N GLU A 418 14.05 23.68 -14.23
CA GLU A 418 13.16 22.58 -14.62
C GLU A 418 12.41 21.95 -13.43
N GLY A 419 12.99 22.01 -12.23
CA GLY A 419 12.42 21.30 -11.08
C GLY A 419 13.43 20.86 -10.03
N PHE A 420 12.97 19.88 -9.26
CA PHE A 420 13.74 19.16 -8.25
C PHE A 420 13.86 17.69 -8.65
N ALA A 421 15.05 17.11 -8.56
CA ALA A 421 15.29 15.69 -8.82
C ALA A 421 16.22 15.05 -7.79
N ILE A 422 16.06 13.73 -7.61
CA ILE A 422 16.91 12.88 -6.77
C ILE A 422 17.75 12.00 -7.71
N PRO A 423 19.08 12.23 -7.80
CA PRO A 423 19.97 11.40 -8.59
C PRO A 423 19.89 9.93 -8.16
N GLU A 424 20.23 9.01 -9.06
CA GLU A 424 20.14 7.56 -8.80
C GLU A 424 20.89 7.13 -7.53
N ARG A 425 22.12 7.63 -7.35
CA ARG A 425 22.94 7.39 -6.15
C ARG A 425 22.30 7.89 -4.85
N ALA A 426 21.34 8.82 -4.92
CA ALA A 426 20.67 9.42 -3.77
C ALA A 426 19.32 8.76 -3.46
N ARG A 427 18.81 7.87 -4.31
CA ARG A 427 17.48 7.24 -4.13
C ARG A 427 17.27 6.53 -2.78
N PRO A 428 18.28 5.92 -2.12
CA PRO A 428 18.11 5.40 -0.76
C PRO A 428 17.66 6.47 0.26
N LEU A 429 17.95 7.75 0.01
CA LEU A 429 17.58 8.89 0.86
C LEU A 429 16.17 9.45 0.55
N THR A 430 15.45 8.89 -0.43
CA THR A 430 14.20 9.50 -0.97
C THR A 430 13.19 9.86 0.12
N ARG A 431 12.97 8.98 1.11
CA ARG A 431 12.03 9.28 2.22
C ARG A 431 12.50 10.40 3.14
N MET A 432 13.82 10.53 3.33
CA MET A 432 14.41 11.61 4.12
C MET A 432 14.34 12.95 3.37
N ILE A 433 14.56 12.91 2.05
CA ILE A 433 14.40 14.07 1.17
C ILE A 433 12.93 14.49 1.13
N ALA A 434 11.99 13.57 0.91
CA ALA A 434 10.56 13.86 0.94
C ALA A 434 10.12 14.47 2.28
N ARG A 435 10.73 14.06 3.40
CA ARG A 435 10.45 14.60 4.73
C ARG A 435 10.76 16.09 4.87
N THR A 436 11.66 16.68 4.07
CA THR A 436 11.91 18.13 4.13
C THR A 436 10.75 18.96 3.57
N PHE A 437 9.87 18.35 2.78
CA PHE A 437 8.67 18.99 2.23
C PHE A 437 7.44 18.82 3.12
N ASP A 438 7.51 18.01 4.17
CA ASP A 438 6.40 17.74 5.08
C ASP A 438 6.30 18.84 6.16
N ALA A 439 5.20 19.58 6.14
CA ALA A 439 4.98 20.71 7.04
C ALA A 439 4.56 20.31 8.46
N TYR A 440 4.16 19.05 8.68
CA TYR A 440 3.65 18.62 9.97
C TYR A 440 4.79 18.25 10.92
N ASP A 441 4.60 18.58 12.20
CA ASP A 441 5.47 18.13 13.26
C ASP A 441 5.35 16.61 13.44
N GLN A 442 6.47 15.91 13.24
CA GLN A 442 6.56 14.46 13.43
C GLN A 442 7.21 14.10 14.77
N SER A 443 7.56 15.07 15.63
CA SER A 443 8.21 14.83 16.92
C SER A 443 7.41 13.90 17.84
N LYS A 444 6.07 13.95 17.73
CA LYS A 444 5.16 13.09 18.50
C LYS A 444 4.90 11.72 17.85
N ALA A 445 5.21 11.54 16.56
CA ALA A 445 4.94 10.33 15.81
C ALA A 445 6.18 9.40 15.81
N ARG A 446 6.03 8.20 16.37
CA ARG A 446 7.08 7.16 16.32
C ARG A 446 7.03 6.42 14.98
N HIS A 447 8.00 6.66 14.12
CA HIS A 447 8.16 5.98 12.82
C HIS A 447 9.11 4.78 12.90
N SER A 448 9.00 3.88 11.92
CA SER A 448 10.02 2.86 11.67
C SER A 448 11.29 3.47 11.08
N GLN A 449 12.37 2.70 11.07
CA GLN A 449 13.64 3.13 10.46
C GLN A 449 13.51 3.43 8.96
N ALA A 450 14.39 4.31 8.47
CA ALA A 450 14.45 4.76 7.09
C ALA A 450 14.98 3.70 6.12
N VAL A 451 15.57 2.60 6.60
CA VAL A 451 16.00 1.45 5.80
C VAL A 451 15.55 0.19 6.51
#